data_AF-A0A3D0YSI8-F1
#
_entry.id   AF-A0A3D0YSI8-F1
#
_cell.length_a   1.000
_cell.length_b   1.000
_cell.length_c   1.000
_cell.angle_alpha   90.00
_cell.angle_beta   90.00
_cell.angle_gamma   90.00
#
_symmetry.space_group_name_H-M   'P 1'
#
loop_
_entity.id
_entity.type
_entity.pdbx_description
1 polymer ?
#
loop_
_entity_poly.entity_id
_entity_poly.type
_entity_poly.pdbx_seq_one_letter_code
_entity_poly.pdbx_strand_id
1 'polypeptide(L)' 'MDKILKALSKLTPDERKKIKILLQKIKTNNLADCDIVKLKGENSIYRIRSGKIRIIFIKDKTSIRLLTIERRSDTTYNL' A
#
# COMPACT_ATOMS: atom_id res chain seq x y z
N MET A 1 -1.95 -8.40 16.90
CA MET A 1 -3.02 -8.16 15.90
C MET A 1 -2.37 -7.73 14.60
N ASP A 2 -2.76 -8.34 13.48
CA ASP A 2 -2.19 -8.04 12.16
C ASP A 2 -2.46 -6.56 11.79
N LYS A 3 -1.38 -5.80 11.53
CA LYS A 3 -1.44 -4.37 11.22
C LYS A 3 -2.25 -4.10 9.95
N ILE A 4 -2.24 -5.04 9.00
CA ILE A 4 -3.00 -4.93 7.75
C ILE A 4 -4.49 -5.09 8.03
N LEU A 5 -4.89 -6.09 8.81
CA LEU A 5 -6.30 -6.29 9.19
C LEU A 5 -6.84 -5.08 9.96
N LYS A 6 -6.04 -4.49 10.85
CA LYS A 6 -6.39 -3.27 11.59
C LYS A 6 -6.52 -2.04 10.67
N ALA A 7 -5.70 -1.94 9.63
CA ALA A 7 -5.82 -0.87 8.66
C ALA A 7 -7.07 -1.02 7.79
N LEU A 8 -7.34 -2.24 7.31
CA LEU A 8 -8.52 -2.55 6.51
C LEU A 8 -9.83 -2.34 7.27
N SER A 9 -9.86 -2.62 8.58
CA SER A 9 -11.06 -2.42 9.40
C SER A 9 -11.50 -0.96 9.47
N LYS A 10 -10.54 -0.02 9.47
CA LYS A 10 -10.80 1.43 9.50
C LYS A 10 -11.33 2.01 8.19
N LEU A 11 -11.26 1.27 7.08
CA LEU A 11 -11.62 1.77 5.75
C LEU A 11 -13.13 1.78 5.52
N THR A 12 -13.60 2.82 4.84
CA THR A 12 -14.98 2.88 4.34
C THR A 12 -15.20 1.85 3.22
N PRO A 13 -16.46 1.51 2.88
CA PRO A 13 -16.75 0.57 1.79
C PRO A 13 -16.11 0.99 0.44
N ASP A 14 -16.14 2.28 0.11
CA ASP A 14 -15.54 2.81 -1.11
C ASP A 14 -14.02 2.69 -1.12
N GLU A 15 -13.40 2.98 0.01
CA GLU A 15 -11.96 2.81 0.19
C GLU A 15 -11.55 1.35 0.07
N ARG A 16 -12.31 0.41 0.67
CA ARG A 16 -12.07 -1.02 0.53
C ARG A 16 -12.16 -1.46 -0.92
N LYS A 17 -13.14 -0.97 -1.68
CA LYS A 17 -13.26 -1.26 -3.13
C LYS A 17 -12.03 -0.78 -3.89
N LYS A 18 -11.58 0.46 -3.64
CA LYS A 18 -10.36 1.03 -4.25
C LYS A 18 -9.11 0.22 -3.88
N ILE A 19 -8.94 -0.14 -2.61
CA ILE A 19 -7.81 -0.97 -2.17
C ILE A 19 -7.83 -2.34 -2.86
N LYS A 20 -8.99 -3.00 -2.94
CA LYS A 20 -9.10 -4.32 -3.58
C LYS A 20 -8.62 -4.27 -5.04
N ILE A 21 -8.99 -3.22 -5.77
CA ILE A 21 -8.54 -2.98 -7.15
C ILE A 21 -7.02 -2.76 -7.18
N LEU A 22 -6.48 -1.95 -6.27
CA LEU A 22 -5.03 -1.70 -6.19
C LEU A 22 -4.25 -2.96 -5.84
N LEU A 23 -4.74 -3.79 -4.91
CA LEU A 23 -4.10 -5.06 -4.54
C LEU A 23 -4.09 -6.04 -5.72
N GLN A 24 -5.15 -6.08 -6.54
CA GLN A 24 -5.16 -6.86 -7.77
C GLN A 24 -4.13 -6.33 -8.78
N LYS A 25 -4.07 -5.01 -8.99
CA LYS A 25 -3.06 -4.37 -9.84
C LYS A 25 -1.63 -4.66 -9.38
N ILE A 26 -1.38 -4.60 -8.07
CA ILE A 26 -0.09 -4.98 -7.47
C ILE A 26 0.21 -6.46 -7.74
N LYS A 27 -0.75 -7.36 -7.50
CA LYS A 27 -0.57 -8.81 -7.72
C LYS A 27 -0.26 -9.15 -9.17
N THR A 28 -0.88 -8.48 -10.13
CA THR A 28 -0.63 -8.67 -11.58
C THR A 28 0.54 -7.85 -12.10
N ASN A 29 1.23 -7.10 -11.22
CA ASN A 29 2.28 -6.15 -11.58
C ASN A 29 1.83 -5.09 -12.63
N ASN A 30 0.51 -4.87 -12.76
CA ASN A 30 -0.05 -3.82 -13.61
C ASN A 30 -0.10 -2.49 -12.84
N LEU A 31 1.04 -1.82 -12.85
CA LEU A 31 1.33 -0.67 -11.99
C LEU A 31 1.38 0.67 -12.75
N ALA A 32 1.13 0.66 -14.06
CA ALA A 32 1.30 1.81 -14.95
C ALA A 32 0.45 3.04 -14.55
N ASP A 33 -0.81 2.82 -14.14
CA ASP A 33 -1.72 3.93 -13.77
C ASP A 33 -1.70 4.28 -12.27
N CYS A 34 -0.75 3.75 -11.51
CA CYS A 34 -0.66 3.98 -10.08
C CYS A 34 0.37 5.08 -9.78
N ASP A 35 0.05 6.00 -8.86
CA ASP A 35 1.04 6.95 -8.31
C ASP A 35 2.00 6.18 -7.39
N ILE A 36 3.03 5.59 -8.01
CA ILE A 36 4.07 4.79 -7.36
C ILE A 36 5.31 5.64 -7.17
N VAL A 37 5.80 5.62 -5.93
CA VAL A 37 7.09 6.20 -5.59
C VAL A 37 7.94 5.16 -4.89
N LYS A 38 9.16 4.97 -5.41
CA LYS A 38 10.20 4.20 -4.72
C LYS A 38 10.62 4.96 -3.45
N LEU A 39 10.62 4.28 -2.29
CA LEU A 39 11.09 4.89 -1.04
C LEU A 39 12.63 4.88 -1.01
N LYS A 40 13.23 5.91 -0.38
CA LYS A 40 14.68 5.99 -0.18
C LYS A 40 15.13 5.01 0.90
N GLY A 41 16.30 4.39 0.73
CA GLY A 41 16.97 3.60 1.78
C GLY A 41 17.05 2.10 1.51
N GLU A 42 16.09 1.50 0.80
CA GLU A 42 16.09 0.06 0.54
C GLU A 42 15.81 -0.24 -0.94
N ASN A 43 16.62 -1.12 -1.52
CA ASN A 43 16.39 -1.60 -2.87
C ASN A 43 15.06 -2.37 -2.86
N SER A 44 14.13 -1.99 -3.75
CA SER A 44 12.83 -2.66 -3.96
C SER A 44 11.65 -2.25 -3.08
N ILE A 45 11.71 -1.22 -2.23
CA ILE A 45 10.50 -0.71 -1.54
C ILE A 45 9.80 0.36 -2.36
N TYR A 46 8.49 0.17 -2.55
CA TYR A 46 7.61 1.06 -3.27
C TYR A 46 6.40 1.45 -2.43
N ARG A 47 5.86 2.64 -2.71
CA ARG A 47 4.63 3.14 -2.12
C ARG A 47 3.68 3.61 -3.21
N ILE A 48 2.44 3.11 -3.19
CA ILE A 48 1.32 3.68 -3.95
C ILE A 48 0.60 4.72 -3.10
N ARG A 49 0.29 5.87 -3.70
CA ARG A 49 -0.65 6.84 -3.13
C ARG A 49 -2.01 6.71 -3.80
N SER A 50 -3.07 6.62 -3.01
CA SER A 50 -4.45 6.63 -3.49
C SER A 50 -5.32 7.46 -2.56
N GLY A 51 -5.43 8.76 -2.88
CA GLY A 51 -6.15 9.73 -2.06
C GLY A 51 -5.61 9.80 -0.62
N LYS A 52 -6.43 9.33 0.34
CA LYS A 52 -6.10 9.29 1.77
C LYS A 52 -5.36 8.01 2.18
N ILE A 53 -5.04 7.10 1.27
CA ILE A 53 -4.45 5.79 1.56
C ILE A 53 -3.07 5.68 0.94
N ARG A 54 -2.17 5.02 1.66
CA ARG A 54 -0.83 4.63 1.21
C ARG A 54 -0.73 3.11 1.29
N ILE A 55 -0.20 2.48 0.25
CA ILE A 55 0.12 1.06 0.24
C ILE A 55 1.62 0.93 0.07
N ILE A 56 2.29 0.27 1.01
CA ILE A 56 3.74 0.05 0.97
C ILE A 56 3.98 -1.42 0.71
N PHE A 57 4.83 -1.73 -0.26
CA PHE A 57 5.17 -3.09 -0.64
C PHE A 57 6.61 -3.17 -1.12
N ILE A 58 7.19 -4.36 -0.94
CA ILE A 58 8.45 -4.75 -1.59
C ILE A 58 8.08 -5.40 -2.92
N LYS A 59 8.79 -5.03 -3.97
CA LYS A 59 8.73 -5.71 -5.26
C LYS A 59 10.13 -6.05 -5.74
N ASP A 60 10.42 -7.34 -5.76
CA ASP A 60 11.61 -7.89 -6.39
C ASP A 60 11.28 -8.43 -7.79
N LYS A 61 12.27 -9.02 -8.46
CA LYS A 61 12.09 -9.59 -9.81
C LYS A 61 11.04 -10.72 -9.85
N THR A 62 10.93 -11.47 -8.76
CA THR A 62 10.16 -12.73 -8.70
C THR A 62 9.00 -12.69 -7.71
N SER A 63 8.97 -11.71 -6.80
CA SER A 63 7.99 -11.68 -5.74
C SER A 63 7.55 -10.26 -5.39
N ILE A 64 6.32 -10.16 -4.91
CA ILE A 64 5.75 -8.93 -4.38
C ILE A 64 5.25 -9.24 -2.98
N ARG A 65 5.72 -8.47 -2.00
CA ARG A 65 5.32 -8.60 -0.60
C ARG A 65 4.69 -7.31 -0.12
N LEU A 66 3.42 -7.39 0.26
CA LEU A 66 2.72 -6.28 0.92
C LEU A 66 3.32 -6.08 2.32
N LEU A 67 3.78 -4.86 2.61
CA LEU A 67 4.30 -4.52 3.93
C LEU A 67 3.19 -3.94 4.83
N THR A 68 2.47 -2.94 4.32
CA THR A 68 1.42 -2.28 5.11
C THR A 68 0.46 -1.47 4.23
N ILE A 69 -0.69 -1.16 4.79
CA ILE A 69 -1.69 -0.24 4.27
C ILE A 69 -1.92 0.81 5.36
N GLU A 70 -1.80 2.09 5.01
CA GLU A 70 -1.86 3.18 5.97
C GLU A 70 -2.79 4.28 5.49
N ARG A 71 -3.46 4.97 6.41
CA ARG A 71 -4.15 6.22 6.11
C ARG A 71 -3.19 7.41 6.23
N ARG A 72 -3.43 8.44 5.43
CA ARG A 72 -2.64 9.67 5.41
C ARG A 72 -2.66 10.41 6.75
N SER A 73 -3.75 10.30 7.48
CA SER A 73 -3.95 10.88 8.82
C SER A 73 -3.44 9.99 9.96
N ASP A 74 -3.10 8.71 9.70
CA ASP A 74 -2.49 7.83 10.71
C ASP A 74 -0.98 8.10 10.84
N THR A 75 -0.50 9.28 10.42
CA THR A 75 0.87 9.74 10.64
C THR A 75 1.01 10.29 12.06
N THR A 76 1.38 9.43 12.99
CA THR A 76 2.11 9.89 14.16
C THR A 76 3.40 9.08 14.22
N TYR A 77 4.51 9.78 14.01
CA TYR A 77 5.79 9.42 14.61
C TYR A 77 5.52 9.10 16.09
N ASN A 78 5.45 7.82 16.44
CA ASN A 78 5.78 7.40 17.78
C ASN A 78 7.26 7.04 17.73
N LEU A 79 8.11 8.08 17.71
CA LEU A 79 9.48 7.96 18.21
C LEU A 79 9.43 8.02 19.73
#